data_AF-A0A521P0U5-F1
#
_entry.id   AF-A0A521P0U5-F1
#
_cell.length_a   1.000
_cell.length_b   1.000
_cell.length_c   1.000
_cell.angle_alpha   90.00
_cell.angle_beta   90.00
_cell.angle_gamma   90.00
#
_symmetry.space_group_name_H-M   'P 1'
#
loop_
_entity.id
_entity.type
_entity.pdbx_description
1 polymer ?
#
loop_
_entity_poly.entity_id
_entity_poly.type
_entity_poly.pdbx_seq_one_letter_code
_entity_poly.pdbx_strand_id
1 'polypeptide(L)' 'MRVLIVEDSQTLAEALSQSLQSEGYACDTAADGVSALKFLAS' A
#
# COMPACT_ATOMS: atom_id res chain seq x y z
N MET A 1 8.72 -9.85 3.07
CA MET A 1 8.76 -9.01 1.85
C MET A 1 7.81 -7.83 2.07
N ARG A 2 8.16 -6.62 1.58
CA ARG A 2 7.34 -5.41 1.73
C ARG A 2 6.63 -5.07 0.43
N VAL A 3 5.40 -4.60 0.52
CA VAL A 3 4.54 -4.21 -0.61
C VAL A 3 4.04 -2.79 -0.38
N LEU A 4 4.20 -1.93 -1.39
CA LEU A 4 3.56 -0.61 -1.43
C LEU A 4 2.33 -0.70 -2.33
N ILE A 5 1.15 -0.51 -1.76
CA ILE A 5 -0.13 -0.52 -2.46
C ILE A 5 -0.43 0.91 -2.89
N VAL A 6 -0.54 1.16 -4.19
CA VAL A 6 -0.91 2.46 -4.74
C VAL A 6 -2.34 2.37 -5.26
N GLU A 7 -3.27 2.96 -4.52
CA GLU A 7 -4.71 2.76 -4.71
C GLU A 7 -5.47 4.01 -4.25
N ASP A 8 -6.31 4.58 -5.12
CA ASP A 8 -7.01 5.84 -4.87
C ASP A 8 -8.25 5.67 -3.99
N SER A 9 -8.80 4.45 -3.93
CA SER A 9 -9.88 4.11 -3.01
C SER A 9 -9.35 3.61 -1.66
N GLN A 10 -9.57 4.41 -0.61
CA GLN A 10 -9.16 4.06 0.76
C GLN A 10 -9.71 2.70 1.21
N THR A 11 -10.99 2.41 0.93
CA THR A 11 -11.62 1.14 1.32
C THR A 11 -10.99 -0.06 0.61
N LEU A 12 -10.61 0.10 -0.67
CA LEU A 12 -9.95 -0.98 -1.41
C LEU A 12 -8.50 -1.17 -0.94
N ALA A 13 -7.77 -0.09 -0.69
CA ALA A 13 -6.42 -0.12 -0.16
C ALA A 13 -6.36 -0.87 1.19
N GLU A 14 -7.32 -0.62 2.07
CA GLU A 14 -7.45 -1.32 3.36
C GLU A 14 -7.73 -2.80 3.18
N ALA A 15 -8.67 -3.18 2.31
CA ALA A 15 -8.99 -4.57 2.04
C ALA A 15 -7.79 -5.35 1.46
N LEU A 16 -7.06 -4.75 0.52
CA LEU A 16 -5.84 -5.32 -0.06
C LEU A 16 -4.74 -5.46 0.98
N SER A 17 -4.53 -4.42 1.79
CA SER A 17 -3.53 -4.41 2.86
C SER A 17 -3.81 -5.49 3.89
N GLN A 18 -5.08 -5.66 4.31
CA GLN A 18 -5.47 -6.73 5.23
C GLN A 18 -5.22 -8.12 4.65
N SER A 19 -5.58 -8.35 3.38
CA SER A 19 -5.36 -9.64 2.71
C SER A 19 -3.87 -9.97 2.65
N LEU A 20 -3.04 -9.04 2.19
CA LEU A 20 -1.59 -9.25 2.07
C LEU A 20 -0.91 -9.39 3.44
N GLN A 21 -1.34 -8.63 4.44
CA GLN A 21 -0.84 -8.80 5.80
C GLN A 21 -1.18 -10.17 6.38
N SER A 22 -2.36 -10.72 6.07
CA SER A 22 -2.73 -12.08 6.49
C SER A 22 -1.84 -13.18 5.88
N GLU A 23 -1.24 -12.90 4.72
CA GLU A 23 -0.25 -13.76 4.06
C GLU A 23 1.19 -13.54 4.57
N GLY A 24 1.39 -12.60 5.50
CA GLY A 24 2.70 -12.31 6.11
C GLY A 24 3.51 -11.22 5.40
N TYR A 25 2.90 -10.46 4.49
CA TYR A 25 3.54 -9.29 3.89
C TYR A 25 3.42 -8.07 4.81
N ALA A 26 4.47 -7.26 4.86
CA ALA A 26 4.38 -5.92 5.44
C ALA A 26 3.90 -4.96 4.34
N CYS A 27 2.80 -4.23 4.60
CA CYS A 27 2.14 -3.41 3.60
C CYS A 27 2.14 -1.94 4.01
N ASP A 28 2.43 -1.08 3.03
CA ASP A 28 2.27 0.37 3.11
C ASP A 28 1.29 0.80 2.02
N THR A 29 0.57 1.91 2.21
CA THR A 29 -0.44 2.40 1.25
C THR A 29 -0.16 3.83 0.82
N ALA A 30 -0.40 4.13 -0.46
CA ALA A 30 -0.33 5.45 -1.05
C ALA A 30 -1.59 5.72 -1.89
N ALA A 31 -2.17 6.91 -1.77
CA ALA A 31 -3.43 7.27 -2.42
C ALA A 31 -3.25 7.64 -3.91
N ASP A 32 -2.02 7.91 -4.34
CA ASP A 32 -1.71 8.30 -5.71
C ASP A 32 -0.23 8.04 -6.04
N GLY A 33 0.14 8.22 -7.31
CA GLY A 33 1.51 8.04 -7.76
C GLY A 33 2.50 9.04 -7.13
N VAL A 34 2.07 10.26 -6.77
CA VAL A 34 2.96 11.29 -6.21
C VAL A 34 3.36 10.93 -4.78
N SER A 35 2.40 10.52 -3.96
CA SER A 35 2.61 10.02 -2.61
C SER A 35 3.41 8.72 -2.62
N ALA A 36 3.16 7.81 -3.57
CA ALA A 36 3.95 6.60 -3.74
C ALA A 36 5.41 6.90 -4.09
N LEU A 37 5.67 7.81 -5.04
CA LEU A 37 7.03 8.22 -5.39
C LEU A 37 7.75 8.90 -4.21
N LYS A 38 7.05 9.72 -3.43
CA LYS A 38 7.60 10.33 -2.21
C LYS A 38 7.97 9.26 -1.17
N PHE A 39 7.14 8.22 -1.02
CA PHE A 39 7.42 7.10 -0.13
C PHE A 39 8.67 6.32 -0.55
N LEU A 40 8.90 6.14 -1.86
CA LEU A 40 10.07 5.43 -2.38
C LEU A 40 11.36 6.25 -2.35
N ALA A 41 11.26 7.58 -2.23
CA ALA A 41 12.40 8.48 -2.21
C ALA A 41 13.05 8.63 -0.82
N SER A 42 12.46 8.04 0.23
CA SER A 42 12.98 8.02 1.61
C SER A 42 13.74 6.74 1.92
#